data_AF-A0A6P0TZ95-F1
#
_entry.id   AF-A0A6P0TZ95-F1
#
_cell.length_a   1.000
_cell.length_b   1.000
_cell.length_c   1.000
_cell.angle_alpha   90.00
_cell.angle_beta   90.00
_cell.angle_gamma   90.00
#
_symmetry.space_group_name_H-M   'P 1'
#
loop_
_entity.id
_entity.type
_entity.pdbx_description
1 polymer ?
#
loop_
_entity_poly.entity_id
_entity_poly.type
_entity_poly.pdbx_seq_one_letter_code
_entity_poly.pdbx_strand_id
1 'polypeptide(L)'
;MSSIDETTQTHETTKMTNLYETDFVEWTIKQAQALSDRDLKALDWNNLKEEIEDLGKEQIHAVSSSIKRLIEHKLKLEYSSDIYPRNHWQTEINNFQDEIERRLTKTLLNKIDIDKEYERAKRLVLSEYKLDLPDKCPYSFEDLMQRLSEN
;
A
#
# COMPACT_ATOMS: atom_id res chain seq x y z
N MET A 1 13.41 -32.84 35.15
CA MET A 1 13.83 -31.50 34.66
C MET A 1 12.79 -31.02 33.66
N SER A 2 11.82 -30.19 34.07
CA SER A 2 10.81 -29.66 33.12
C SER A 2 10.09 -28.37 33.57
N SER A 3 10.18 -27.93 34.84
CA SER A 3 9.40 -26.76 35.31
C SER A 3 10.10 -25.40 35.20
N ILE A 4 11.41 -25.35 35.01
CA ILE A 4 12.15 -24.06 34.99
C ILE A 4 12.13 -23.42 33.60
N ASP A 5 12.11 -24.20 32.52
CA ASP A 5 12.18 -23.70 31.14
C ASP A 5 10.88 -22.99 30.69
N GLU A 6 9.70 -23.48 31.11
CA GLU A 6 8.40 -22.85 30.79
C GLU A 6 8.24 -21.47 31.45
N THR A 7 8.76 -21.29 32.66
CA THR A 7 8.57 -20.06 33.44
C THR A 7 9.38 -18.90 32.85
N THR A 8 10.61 -19.19 32.39
CA THR A 8 11.48 -18.19 31.73
C THR A 8 10.94 -17.80 30.36
N GLN A 9 10.45 -18.78 29.60
CA GLN A 9 9.93 -18.54 28.25
C GLN A 9 8.70 -17.62 28.25
N THR A 10 7.80 -17.80 29.22
CA THR A 10 6.61 -16.96 29.34
C THR A 10 6.95 -15.51 29.71
N HIS A 11 7.98 -15.30 30.54
CA HIS A 11 8.41 -13.98 30.99
C HIS A 11 9.12 -13.18 29.87
N GLU A 12 9.91 -13.84 29.03
CA GLU A 12 10.58 -13.18 27.90
C GLU A 12 9.60 -12.73 26.82
N THR A 13 8.63 -13.58 26.46
CA THR A 13 7.57 -13.21 25.50
C THR A 13 6.71 -12.06 26.04
N THR A 14 6.32 -12.10 27.32
CA THR A 14 5.52 -11.01 27.94
C THR A 14 6.27 -9.68 27.94
N LYS A 15 7.60 -9.71 28.16
CA LYS A 15 8.45 -8.52 28.08
C LYS A 15 8.51 -7.95 26.66
N MET A 16 8.56 -8.81 25.64
CA MET A 16 8.55 -8.36 24.24
C MET A 16 7.22 -7.74 23.85
N THR A 17 6.09 -8.34 24.25
CA THR A 17 4.77 -7.76 24.01
C THR A 17 4.62 -6.39 24.68
N ASN A 18 5.15 -6.20 25.90
CA ASN A 18 5.14 -4.89 26.53
C ASN A 18 6.02 -3.87 25.78
N LEU A 19 7.16 -4.30 25.25
CA LEU A 19 8.03 -3.42 24.47
C LEU A 19 7.40 -3.02 23.14
N TYR A 20 6.65 -3.92 22.49
CA TYR A 20 5.87 -3.60 21.29
C TYR A 20 4.95 -2.39 21.51
N GLU A 21 4.25 -2.35 22.64
CA GLU A 21 3.31 -1.27 22.96
C GLU A 21 3.99 0.02 23.43
N THR A 22 5.14 -0.09 24.09
CA THR A 22 5.78 1.05 24.79
C THR A 22 6.95 1.67 24.02
N ASP A 23 7.67 0.89 23.23
CA ASP A 23 8.75 1.32 22.33
C ASP A 23 8.86 0.36 21.13
N PHE A 24 7.97 0.56 20.16
CA PHE A 24 7.91 -0.24 18.94
C PHE A 24 9.26 -0.29 18.20
N VAL A 25 10.01 0.82 18.17
CA VAL A 25 11.30 0.87 17.47
C VAL A 25 12.30 -0.05 18.16
N GLU A 26 12.43 0.03 19.50
CA GLU A 26 13.30 -0.87 20.23
C GLU A 26 12.86 -2.34 20.08
N TRP A 27 11.55 -2.60 20.06
CA TRP A 27 11.00 -3.92 19.78
C TRP A 27 11.46 -4.44 18.41
N THR A 28 11.32 -3.67 17.32
CA THR A 28 11.73 -4.12 15.98
C THR A 28 13.22 -4.48 15.92
N ILE A 29 14.09 -3.69 16.57
CA ILE A 29 15.53 -3.94 16.64
C ILE A 29 15.82 -5.26 17.35
N LYS A 30 15.18 -5.50 18.50
CA LYS A 30 15.36 -6.74 19.27
C LYS A 30 14.84 -7.98 18.53
N GLN A 31 13.70 -7.88 17.87
CA GLN A 31 13.16 -8.99 17.09
C GLN A 31 14.05 -9.32 15.88
N ALA A 32 14.59 -8.31 15.18
CA ALA A 32 15.54 -8.52 14.10
C ALA A 32 16.83 -9.19 14.59
N GLN A 33 17.34 -8.78 15.76
CA GLN A 33 18.50 -9.42 16.38
C GLN A 33 18.22 -10.88 16.76
N ALA A 34 17.07 -11.16 17.39
CA ALA A 34 16.67 -12.52 17.75
C ALA A 34 16.56 -13.45 16.51
N LEU A 35 16.04 -12.94 15.39
CA LEU A 35 16.03 -13.68 14.12
C LEU A 35 17.45 -13.97 13.60
N SER A 36 18.35 -12.99 13.64
CA SER A 36 19.75 -13.16 13.24
C SER A 36 20.46 -14.22 14.08
N ASP A 37 20.24 -14.20 15.39
CA ASP A 37 20.88 -15.11 16.34
C ASP A 37 20.18 -16.48 16.40
N ARG A 38 19.06 -16.63 15.68
CA ARG A 38 18.16 -17.80 15.71
C ARG A 38 17.65 -18.11 17.12
N ASP A 39 17.51 -17.09 17.95
CA ASP A 39 16.95 -17.21 19.29
C ASP A 39 15.42 -17.25 19.23
N LEU A 40 14.88 -18.45 19.03
CA LEU A 40 13.44 -18.68 18.90
C LEU A 40 12.66 -18.37 20.19
N LYS A 41 13.33 -18.29 21.35
CA LYS A 41 12.68 -18.01 22.63
C LYS A 41 12.35 -16.52 22.80
N ALA A 42 13.18 -15.66 22.23
CA ALA A 42 13.00 -14.20 22.27
C ALA A 42 12.01 -13.65 21.22
N LEU A 43 11.54 -14.49 20.30
CA LEU A 43 10.62 -14.07 19.24
C LEU A 43 9.19 -13.91 19.75
N ASP A 44 8.61 -12.74 19.50
CA ASP A 44 7.21 -12.43 19.73
C ASP A 44 6.39 -12.81 18.48
N TRP A 45 6.06 -14.09 18.37
CA TRP A 45 5.46 -14.67 17.16
C TRP A 45 4.12 -14.06 16.76
N ASN A 46 3.31 -13.61 17.72
CA ASN A 46 2.00 -13.02 17.41
C ASN A 46 2.16 -11.66 16.74
N ASN A 47 2.93 -10.77 17.37
CA ASN A 47 3.19 -9.44 16.84
C ASN A 47 4.02 -9.53 15.55
N LEU A 48 5.01 -10.43 15.45
CA LEU A 48 5.76 -10.65 14.21
C LEU A 48 4.86 -11.09 13.04
N LYS A 49 3.91 -11.99 13.29
CA LYS A 49 2.96 -12.41 12.25
C LYS A 49 2.12 -11.23 11.78
N GLU A 50 1.57 -10.45 12.71
CA GLU A 50 0.77 -9.27 12.41
C GLU A 50 1.56 -8.25 11.58
N GLU A 51 2.78 -7.91 11.99
CA GLU A 51 3.64 -6.97 11.25
C GLU A 51 3.98 -7.46 9.84
N ILE A 52 4.20 -8.76 9.64
CA ILE A 52 4.43 -9.33 8.30
C ILE A 52 3.16 -9.24 7.44
N GLU A 53 2.00 -9.55 8.00
CA GLU A 53 0.72 -9.41 7.30
C GLU A 53 0.44 -7.96 6.92
N ASP A 54 0.72 -7.03 7.84
CA ASP A 54 0.51 -5.60 7.64
C ASP A 54 1.50 -4.99 6.66
N LEU A 55 2.77 -5.41 6.64
CA LEU A 55 3.71 -5.07 5.57
C LEU A 55 3.15 -5.44 4.18
N GLY A 56 2.56 -6.63 4.06
CA GLY A 56 1.93 -7.08 2.82
C GLY A 56 0.72 -6.24 2.41
N LYS A 57 -0.16 -5.91 3.37
CA LYS A 57 -1.32 -5.03 3.14
C LYS A 57 -0.88 -3.63 2.72
N GLU A 58 0.15 -3.07 3.35
CA GLU A 58 0.65 -1.74 3.05
C GLU A 58 1.18 -1.63 1.61
N GLN A 59 1.89 -2.66 1.11
CA GLN A 59 2.30 -2.67 -0.30
C GLN A 59 1.09 -2.66 -1.24
N ILE A 60 0.05 -3.44 -0.93
CA ILE A 60 -1.19 -3.45 -1.73
C ILE A 60 -1.86 -2.07 -1.67
N HIS A 61 -1.97 -1.47 -0.48
CA HIS A 61 -2.57 -0.15 -0.28
C HIS A 61 -1.81 0.97 -1.00
N ALA A 62 -0.48 0.95 -0.99
CA ALA A 62 0.35 1.90 -1.71
C ALA A 62 0.04 1.90 -3.21
N VAL A 63 0.02 0.72 -3.85
CA VAL A 63 -0.27 0.61 -5.30
C VAL A 63 -1.73 0.93 -5.60
N SER A 64 -2.68 0.46 -4.78
CA SER A 64 -4.11 0.81 -4.89
C SER A 64 -4.31 2.33 -4.84
N SER A 65 -3.62 3.02 -3.93
CA SER A 65 -3.67 4.48 -3.81
C SER A 65 -3.12 5.18 -5.05
N SER A 66 -1.98 4.71 -5.58
CA SER A 66 -1.40 5.23 -6.82
C SER A 66 -2.31 5.02 -8.02
N ILE A 67 -2.94 3.85 -8.15
CA ILE A 67 -3.93 3.57 -9.22
C ILE A 67 -5.13 4.51 -9.11
N LYS A 68 -5.69 4.70 -7.91
CA LYS A 68 -6.79 5.64 -7.70
C LYS A 68 -6.41 7.05 -8.15
N ARG A 69 -5.21 7.53 -7.78
CA ARG A 69 -4.72 8.87 -8.16
C ARG A 69 -4.44 8.98 -9.66
N LEU A 70 -3.93 7.92 -10.27
CA LEU A 70 -3.74 7.82 -11.71
C LEU A 70 -5.08 7.94 -12.46
N ILE A 71 -6.11 7.19 -12.03
CA ILE A 71 -7.46 7.26 -12.58
C ILE A 71 -8.05 8.66 -12.40
N GLU A 72 -7.90 9.27 -11.22
CA GLU A 72 -8.37 10.63 -10.94
C GLU A 72 -7.84 11.64 -11.97
N HIS A 73 -6.54 11.60 -12.25
CA HIS A 73 -5.91 12.54 -13.18
C HIS A 73 -6.25 12.22 -14.64
N LYS A 74 -6.39 10.95 -15.01
CA LYS A 74 -6.89 10.56 -16.34
C LYS A 74 -8.31 11.08 -16.57
N LEU A 75 -9.21 10.92 -15.61
CA LEU A 75 -10.58 11.46 -15.69
C LEU A 75 -10.58 12.99 -15.81
N LYS A 76 -9.78 13.69 -15.02
CA LYS A 76 -9.63 15.15 -15.12
C LYS A 76 -9.12 15.54 -16.52
N LEU A 77 -8.10 14.86 -17.04
CA LEU A 77 -7.51 15.17 -18.35
C LEU A 77 -8.46 14.88 -19.52
N GLU A 78 -9.23 13.80 -19.45
CA GLU A 78 -10.11 13.36 -20.54
C GLU A 78 -11.44 14.11 -20.56
N TYR A 79 -12.03 14.40 -19.40
CA TYR A 79 -13.41 14.90 -19.31
C TYR A 79 -13.50 16.38 -18.92
N SER A 80 -12.47 16.99 -18.32
CA SER A 80 -12.50 18.42 -18.00
C SER A 80 -12.10 19.29 -19.20
N SER A 81 -12.78 20.42 -19.36
CA SER A 81 -12.41 21.47 -20.33
C SER A 81 -11.29 22.39 -19.83
N ASP A 82 -10.83 22.23 -18.60
CA ASP A 82 -9.79 23.09 -18.03
C ASP A 82 -8.48 22.93 -18.82
N ILE A 83 -7.86 24.08 -19.13
CA ILE A 83 -6.63 24.12 -19.94
C ILE A 83 -5.41 24.24 -19.03
N TYR A 84 -5.47 25.16 -18.06
CA TYR A 84 -4.34 25.51 -17.20
C TYR A 84 -3.71 24.32 -16.43
N PRO A 85 -4.48 23.42 -15.79
CA PRO A 85 -3.90 22.35 -14.96
C PRO A 85 -3.46 21.11 -15.76
N ARG A 86 -3.68 21.05 -17.09
CA ARG A 86 -3.44 19.83 -17.89
C ARG A 86 -2.01 19.33 -17.81
N ASN A 87 -1.02 20.22 -17.92
CA ASN A 87 0.39 19.83 -17.84
C ASN A 87 0.71 19.22 -16.47
N HIS A 88 0.18 19.79 -15.38
CA HIS A 88 0.35 19.24 -14.05
C HIS A 88 -0.27 17.84 -13.94
N TRP A 89 -1.48 17.64 -14.47
CA TRP A 89 -2.12 16.33 -14.45
C TRP A 89 -1.35 15.27 -15.25
N GLN A 90 -0.76 15.64 -16.39
CA GLN A 90 0.11 14.74 -17.16
C GLN A 90 1.37 14.37 -16.38
N THR A 91 2.00 15.33 -15.71
CA THR A 91 3.13 15.05 -14.82
C THR A 91 2.74 14.09 -13.69
N GLU A 92 1.60 14.33 -13.05
CA GLU A 92 1.09 13.46 -11.98
C GLU A 92 0.77 12.05 -12.49
N ILE A 93 0.18 11.91 -13.69
CA ILE A 93 -0.05 10.61 -14.33
C ILE A 93 1.27 9.84 -14.45
N ASN A 94 2.32 10.47 -14.97
CA ASN A 94 3.63 9.84 -15.12
C ASN A 94 4.22 9.45 -13.74
N ASN A 95 4.12 10.33 -12.75
CA ASN A 95 4.61 10.05 -11.39
C ASN A 95 3.89 8.85 -10.76
N PHE A 96 2.57 8.75 -10.91
CA PHE A 96 1.81 7.61 -10.37
C PHE A 96 2.10 6.32 -11.13
N GLN A 97 2.31 6.38 -12.45
CA GLN A 97 2.76 5.23 -13.23
C GLN A 97 4.15 4.75 -12.77
N ASP A 98 5.10 5.65 -12.53
CA ASP A 98 6.42 5.31 -12.00
C ASP A 98 6.33 4.65 -10.61
N GLU A 99 5.47 5.18 -9.73
CA GLU A 99 5.27 4.62 -8.39
C GLU A 99 4.62 3.23 -8.43
N ILE A 100 3.70 3.00 -9.38
CA ILE A 100 3.11 1.68 -9.63
C ILE A 100 4.22 0.74 -10.13
N GLU A 101 4.96 1.10 -11.18
CA GLU A 101 6.02 0.27 -11.76
C GLU A 101 7.09 -0.11 -10.73
N ARG A 102 7.45 0.82 -9.84
CA ARG A 102 8.43 0.60 -8.78
C ARG A 102 8.04 -0.52 -7.80
N ARG A 103 6.74 -0.68 -7.52
CA ARG A 103 6.23 -1.59 -6.47
C ARG A 103 5.49 -2.81 -7.00
N LEU A 104 5.00 -2.73 -8.24
CA LEU A 104 4.08 -3.73 -8.76
C LEU A 104 4.78 -5.07 -8.97
N THR A 105 4.10 -6.11 -8.50
CA THR A 105 4.41 -7.49 -8.83
C THR A 105 3.16 -8.18 -9.35
N LYS A 106 3.32 -9.32 -10.04
CA LYS A 106 2.18 -10.07 -10.58
C LYS A 106 1.18 -10.47 -9.48
N THR A 107 1.66 -10.91 -8.32
CA THR A 107 0.81 -11.27 -7.19
C THR A 107 0.05 -10.07 -6.65
N LEU A 108 0.70 -8.91 -6.57
CA LEU A 108 0.09 -7.68 -6.08
C LEU A 108 -1.00 -7.18 -7.03
N LEU A 109 -0.75 -7.22 -8.35
CA LEU A 109 -1.75 -6.85 -9.35
C LEU A 109 -3.05 -7.65 -9.19
N ASN A 110 -2.95 -8.96 -8.98
CA ASN A 110 -4.11 -9.84 -8.76
C ASN A 110 -4.91 -9.52 -7.48
N LYS A 111 -4.38 -8.70 -6.57
CA LYS A 111 -5.05 -8.27 -5.35
C LYS A 111 -5.74 -6.91 -5.48
N ILE A 112 -5.55 -6.20 -6.60
CA ILE A 112 -6.11 -4.88 -6.82
C ILE A 112 -7.39 -4.99 -7.63
N ASP A 113 -8.44 -4.35 -7.12
CA ASP A 113 -9.72 -4.19 -7.80
C ASP A 113 -9.77 -2.79 -8.44
N ILE A 114 -9.55 -2.74 -9.75
CA ILE A 114 -9.50 -1.48 -10.51
C ILE A 114 -10.87 -0.79 -10.54
N ASP A 115 -11.97 -1.54 -10.61
CA ASP A 115 -13.32 -0.97 -10.60
C ASP A 115 -13.59 -0.26 -9.27
N LYS A 116 -13.14 -0.85 -8.16
CA LYS A 116 -13.24 -0.21 -6.85
C LYS A 116 -12.41 1.07 -6.76
N GLU A 117 -11.20 1.09 -7.32
CA GLU A 117 -10.37 2.31 -7.33
C GLU A 117 -10.95 3.39 -8.26
N TYR A 118 -11.56 2.97 -9.37
CA TYR A 118 -12.31 3.86 -10.25
C TYR A 118 -13.45 4.55 -9.51
N GLU A 119 -14.29 3.81 -8.78
CA GLU A 119 -15.39 4.39 -8.02
C GLU A 119 -14.90 5.39 -6.95
N ARG A 120 -13.76 5.11 -6.33
CA ARG A 120 -13.12 6.04 -5.37
C ARG A 120 -12.63 7.31 -6.07
N ALA A 121 -11.97 7.18 -7.22
CA ALA A 121 -11.47 8.30 -8.01
C ALA A 121 -12.62 9.14 -8.58
N LYS A 122 -13.65 8.51 -9.14
CA LYS A 122 -14.88 9.14 -9.65
C LYS A 122 -15.53 10.01 -8.58
N ARG A 123 -15.69 9.51 -7.35
CA ARG A 123 -16.24 10.30 -6.23
C ARG A 123 -15.42 11.56 -5.92
N LEU A 124 -14.08 11.47 -5.96
CA LEU A 124 -13.20 12.62 -5.74
C LEU A 124 -13.36 13.65 -6.85
N VAL A 125 -13.30 13.21 -8.11
CA VAL A 125 -13.45 14.10 -9.27
C VAL A 125 -14.81 14.81 -9.25
N LEU A 126 -15.90 14.08 -8.99
CA LEU A 126 -17.25 14.66 -8.94
C LEU A 126 -17.49 15.59 -7.73
N SER A 127 -16.62 15.56 -6.71
CA SER A 127 -16.67 16.52 -5.59
C SER A 127 -16.06 17.88 -5.97
N GLU A 128 -15.16 17.90 -6.94
CA GLU A 128 -14.44 19.09 -7.41
C GLU A 128 -15.00 19.62 -8.74
N TYR A 129 -15.49 18.74 -9.60
CA TYR A 129 -15.93 19.03 -10.95
C TYR A 129 -17.36 18.55 -11.22
N LYS A 130 -18.07 19.29 -12.07
CA LYS A 130 -19.37 18.86 -12.61
C LYS A 130 -19.17 18.23 -13.99
N LEU A 131 -18.75 16.96 -14.01
CA LEU A 131 -18.48 16.20 -15.24
C LEU A 131 -19.49 15.07 -15.40
N ASP A 132 -19.76 14.70 -16.64
CA ASP A 132 -20.46 13.46 -16.98
C ASP A 132 -19.43 12.35 -17.15
N LEU A 133 -19.37 11.42 -16.20
CA LEU A 133 -18.37 10.35 -16.14
C LEU A 133 -19.05 8.98 -16.30
N PRO A 134 -18.43 8.01 -16.99
CA PRO A 134 -19.00 6.68 -17.19
C PRO A 134 -19.47 5.98 -15.91
N ASP A 135 -20.52 5.17 -15.99
CA ASP A 135 -21.00 4.39 -14.83
C ASP A 135 -20.16 3.16 -14.51
N LYS A 136 -19.30 2.74 -15.45
CA LYS A 136 -18.35 1.64 -15.27
C LYS A 136 -16.95 2.15 -15.57
N CYS A 137 -15.94 1.54 -14.94
CA CYS A 137 -14.55 1.86 -15.23
C CYS A 137 -14.27 1.66 -16.74
N PRO A 138 -13.80 2.70 -17.46
CA PRO A 138 -13.46 2.57 -18.87
C PRO A 138 -12.04 2.07 -19.09
N TYR A 139 -11.26 1.85 -18.02
CA TYR A 139 -9.84 1.55 -18.11
C TYR A 139 -9.53 0.10 -17.70
N SER A 140 -8.80 -0.62 -18.55
CA SER A 140 -8.02 -1.79 -18.14
C SER A 140 -6.74 -1.37 -17.42
N PHE A 141 -6.03 -2.33 -16.82
CA PHE A 141 -4.71 -2.05 -16.27
C PHE A 141 -3.73 -1.59 -17.36
N GLU A 142 -3.78 -2.21 -18.55
CA GLU A 142 -2.95 -1.81 -19.69
C GLU A 142 -3.20 -0.36 -20.11
N ASP A 143 -4.47 0.07 -20.17
CA ASP A 143 -4.84 1.45 -20.53
C ASP A 143 -4.34 2.48 -19.51
N LEU A 144 -4.33 2.08 -18.22
CA LEU A 144 -3.81 2.92 -17.16
C LEU A 144 -2.30 3.11 -17.27
N MET A 145 -1.56 2.06 -17.64
CA MET A 145 -0.11 2.08 -17.72
C MET A 145 0.45 2.56 -19.07
N GLN A 146 -0.40 2.76 -20.08
CA GLN A 146 0.03 3.35 -21.34
C GLN A 146 0.56 4.77 -21.11
N ARG A 147 1.85 4.98 -21.44
CA ARG A 147 2.51 6.29 -21.34
C ARG A 147 1.96 7.25 -22.39
N LEU A 148 1.74 8.50 -21.99
CA LEU A 148 1.37 9.57 -22.91
C LEU A 148 2.56 9.85 -23.83
N SER A 149 2.36 9.83 -25.15
CA SER A 149 3.42 10.18 -26.10
C SER A 149 3.82 11.63 -25.95
N GLU A 150 5.12 11.89 -25.86
CA GLU A 150 5.68 13.25 -25.95
C GLU A 150 5.35 13.81 -27.35
N ASN A 151 4.64 14.94 -27.39
CA ASN A 151 4.44 15.75 -28.61
C ASN A 151 5.46 16.90 -28.62
#